data_AF-K0VBQ1-F1
#
_entry.id   AF-K0VBQ1-F1
#
_cell.length_a   1.000
_cell.length_b   1.000
_cell.length_c   1.000
_cell.angle_alpha   90.00
_cell.angle_beta   90.00
_cell.angle_gamma   90.00
#
_symmetry.space_group_name_H-M   'P 1'
#
loop_
_entity.id
_entity.type
_entity.pdbx_description
1 polymer ?
#
loop_
_entity_poly.entity_id
_entity_poly.type
_entity_poly.pdbx_seq_one_letter_code
_entity_poly.pdbx_strand_id
1 'polypeptide(L)' 'GYTQGRSLEDCGKLGCLAAGIVIQQIGPRPMTSLSEAAREAGLI' A
#
# COMPACT_ATOMS: atom_id res chain seq x y z
N GLY A 1 4.74 6.50 -1.34
CA GLY A 1 4.62 7.52 -0.29
C GLY A 1 5.75 8.53 -0.37
N TYR A 2 6.98 8.12 -0.07
CA TYR A 2 8.11 9.02 0.18
C TYR A 2 8.43 9.97 -0.99
N THR A 3 8.49 9.45 -2.22
CA THR A 3 8.72 10.25 -3.43
C THR A 3 7.54 11.13 -3.84
N GLN A 4 6.37 10.93 -3.22
CA GLN A 4 5.16 11.73 -3.44
C GLN A 4 4.99 12.84 -2.38
N GLY A 5 6.02 13.13 -1.59
CA GLY A 5 6.01 14.24 -0.60
C GLY A 5 5.11 14.00 0.62
N ARG A 6 4.79 12.74 0.93
CA ARG A 6 3.88 12.37 2.03
C ARG A 6 4.64 12.31 3.36
N SER A 7 3.90 12.40 4.47
CA SER A 7 4.48 12.26 5.80
C SER A 7 5.15 10.88 5.97
N LEU A 8 6.14 10.76 6.85
CA LEU A 8 6.79 9.46 7.14
C LEU A 8 5.78 8.45 7.68
N GLU A 9 4.80 8.90 8.46
CA GLU A 9 3.72 8.08 8.96
C GLU A 9 2.88 7.50 7.81
N ASP A 10 2.44 8.32 6.85
CA ASP A 10 1.65 7.86 5.70
C ASP A 10 2.47 6.94 4.79
N CYS A 11 3.78 7.19 4.68
CA CYS A 11 4.69 6.28 3.98
C CYS A 11 4.73 4.91 4.65
N GLY A 12 4.79 4.87 5.98
CA GLY A 12 4.71 3.64 6.77
C GLY A 12 3.38 2.92 6.56
N LYS A 13 2.25 3.64 6.67
CA LYS A 13 0.90 3.08 6.45
C LYS A 13 0.75 2.46 5.06
N LEU A 14 1.22 3.14 4.02
CA LEU A 14 1.21 2.62 2.65
C LEU A 14 2.06 1.35 2.50
N GLY A 15 3.22 1.29 3.17
CA GLY A 15 4.08 0.10 3.19
C GLY A 15 3.40 -1.09 3.88
N CYS A 16 2.81 -0.87 5.05
CA CYS A 16 2.06 -1.89 5.79
C CYS A 16 0.86 -2.40 4.99
N LEU A 17 0.11 -1.52 4.32
CA LEU A 17 -1.01 -1.89 3.46
C LEU A 17 -0.55 -2.81 2.31
N ALA A 18 0.48 -2.40 1.56
CA ALA A 18 0.99 -3.19 0.45
C ALA A 18 1.53 -4.56 0.90
N ALA A 19 2.21 -4.61 2.06
CA ALA A 19 2.69 -5.86 2.66
C ALA A 19 1.52 -6.77 3.07
N GLY A 20 0.49 -6.22 3.72
CA GLY A 20 -0.71 -6.97 4.11
C GLY A 20 -1.47 -7.56 2.92
N ILE A 21 -1.49 -6.87 1.78
CA ILE A 21 -2.13 -7.37 0.55
C ILE A 21 -1.35 -8.54 -0.05
N VAL A 22 -0.02 -8.42 -0.18
CA VAL A 22 0.78 -9.45 -0.87
C VAL A 22 0.83 -10.78 -0.11
N ILE A 23 0.75 -10.77 1.23
CA ILE A 23 0.79 -12.01 2.03
C ILE A 23 -0.52 -12.84 1.98
N GLN A 24 -1.62 -12.26 1.49
CA GLN A 24 -2.93 -12.94 1.42
C GLN A 24 -3.09 -13.78 0.14
N GLN A 25 -2.07 -13.84 -0.70
CA GLN A 25 -2.11 -14.51 -1.99
C GLN A 25 -0.87 -15.36 -2.21
N ILE A 26 -0.98 -16.34 -3.11
CA ILE A 26 0.18 -17.07 -3.62
C ILE A 26 0.84 -16.24 -4.72
N GLY A 27 2.13 -15.96 -4.55
CA GLY A 27 2.95 -15.21 -5.50
C GLY A 27 3.42 -13.85 -4.95
N PRO A 28 4.64 -13.41 -5.30
CA PRO A 28 5.33 -12.31 -4.62
C PRO A 28 4.90 -10.90 -5.07
N ARG A 29 3.96 -10.78 -6.02
CA ARG A 29 3.49 -9.50 -6.56
C ARG A 29 1.98 -9.40 -6.37
N PRO A 30 1.45 -8.30 -5.79
CA PRO A 30 0.02 -8.09 -5.66
C PRO A 30 -0.71 -8.29 -6.99
N MET A 31 -1.76 -9.12 -6.96
CA MET A 31 -2.66 -9.36 -8.11
C MET A 31 -3.79 -8.33 -8.19
N THR A 32 -3.93 -7.48 -7.18
CA THR A 32 -4.91 -6.39 -7.11
C THR A 32 -4.22 -5.03 -7.24
N SER A 33 -5.01 -3.99 -7.56
CA SER A 33 -4.51 -2.63 -7.67
C SER A 33 -4.19 -2.04 -6.29
N LEU A 34 -2.91 -1.84 -6.01
CA LEU A 34 -2.48 -1.17 -4.77
C LEU A 34 -2.95 0.28 -4.68
N SER A 35 -3.19 0.97 -5.81
CA SER A 35 -3.69 2.34 -5.79
C SER A 35 -5.16 2.41 -5.38
N GLU A 36 -6.00 1.46 -5.82
CA GLU A 36 -7.40 1.41 -5.37
C GLU A 36 -7.47 1.09 -3.88
N ALA A 37 -6.73 0.07 -3.43
CA ALA A 37 -6.69 -0.28 -2.01
C ALA A 37 -6.19 0.88 -1.13
N ALA A 38 -5.22 1.67 -1.62
CA ALA A 38 -4.74 2.84 -0.91
C ALA A 38 -5.77 3.99 -0.88
N ARG A 39 -6.61 4.17 -1.90
CA ARG A 39 -7.74 5.13 -1.88
C ARG A 39 -8.83 4.67 -0.92
N GLU A 40 -9.19 3.39 -0.96
CA GLU A 40 -10.18 2.79 -0.05
C GLU A 40 -9.75 2.90 1.42
N ALA A 41 -8.46 2.75 1.68
CA ALA A 41 -7.87 2.95 3.01
C ALA A 41 -7.73 4.43 3.42
N GLY A 42 -8.16 5.38 2.57
CA GLY A 42 -8.03 6.82 2.81
C GLY A 42 -6.58 7.30 2.88
N LEU A 43 -5.65 6.54 2.31
CA LEU A 43 -4.24 6.86 2.35
C LEU A 43 -3.84 7.78 1.21
N ILE A 44 -4.31 7.59 -0.03
CA ILE A 44 -4.01 8.41 -1.22
C ILE A 44 -5.26 9.00 -1.89
#